data_AF-A0A1J5QAN6-F1
#
_entry.id   AF-A0A1J5QAN6-F1
#
_cell.length_a   1.000
_cell.length_b   1.000
_cell.length_c   1.000
_cell.angle_alpha   90.00
_cell.angle_beta   90.00
_cell.angle_gamma   90.00
#
_symmetry.space_group_name_H-M   'P 1'
#
loop_
_entity.id
_entity.type
_entity.pdbx_description
1 polymer ?
#
loop_
_entity_poly.entity_id
_entity_poly.type
_entity_poly.pdbx_seq_one_letter_code
_entity_poly.pdbx_strand_id
1 'polypeptide(L)'
;MIEDSKGFLRTPVCPVLVTTCTPFKGNTPPLNLSPTDFRDTVTTVKLRASTILSAFGDVESELVGKVVLLTDGKAGTVENVWLDELHGVRISIKGHDGKWPISTMKFEQGSQNA
;
A
#
# COMPACT_ATOMS: atom_id res chain seq x y z
N MET A 1 60.78 7.14 -22.83
CA MET A 1 59.95 8.17 -22.15
C MET A 1 59.44 7.51 -20.87
N ILE A 2 60.20 7.52 -19.78
CA ILE A 2 60.49 8.62 -18.83
C ILE A 2 59.28 8.89 -17.90
N GLU A 3 59.50 8.54 -16.62
CA GLU A 3 58.97 9.04 -15.32
C GLU A 3 57.45 9.07 -15.06
N ASP A 4 56.92 8.42 -14.02
CA ASP A 4 57.11 8.56 -12.56
C ASP A 4 56.54 9.86 -11.96
N SER A 5 56.01 9.70 -10.75
CA SER A 5 55.84 10.69 -9.68
C SER A 5 54.53 11.47 -9.53
N LYS A 6 53.81 11.01 -8.49
CA LYS A 6 53.38 11.74 -7.27
C LYS A 6 52.51 13.00 -7.42
N GLY A 7 51.36 12.95 -6.75
CA GLY A 7 50.59 14.13 -6.39
C GLY A 7 49.44 13.87 -5.41
N PHE A 8 49.72 13.30 -4.23
CA PHE A 8 48.84 13.43 -3.08
C PHE A 8 48.89 14.89 -2.61
N LEU A 9 47.83 15.66 -2.83
CA LEU A 9 47.56 16.87 -2.07
C LEU A 9 46.08 16.93 -1.69
N ARG A 10 45.85 16.73 -0.39
CA ARG A 10 44.64 17.11 0.34
C ARG A 10 44.32 18.57 0.08
N THR A 11 43.03 18.92 0.12
CA THR A 11 42.39 20.10 0.76
C THR A 11 41.09 20.47 0.01
N PRO A 12 40.14 21.25 0.59
CA PRO A 12 39.92 21.61 1.98
C PRO A 12 38.49 21.28 2.49
N VAL A 13 38.42 21.31 3.82
CA VAL A 13 37.29 21.58 4.72
C VAL A 13 36.07 22.33 4.12
N CYS A 14 34.89 21.72 4.31
CA CYS A 14 33.54 22.22 4.69
C CYS A 14 32.98 23.56 4.11
N PRO A 15 31.65 23.65 3.90
CA PRO A 15 30.80 23.94 5.05
C PRO A 15 29.60 22.99 5.19
N VAL A 16 29.37 22.63 6.44
CA VAL A 16 28.13 22.13 6.99
C VAL A 16 26.97 22.90 6.37
N LEU A 17 26.07 22.25 5.64
CA LEU A 17 24.75 22.83 5.40
C LEU A 17 23.98 22.68 6.72
N VAL A 18 24.27 23.60 7.64
CA VAL A 18 23.40 23.87 8.79
C VAL A 18 22.14 24.45 8.17
N THR A 19 21.17 23.59 7.87
CA THR A 19 19.79 24.06 7.78
C THR A 19 19.41 24.48 9.19
N THR A 20 19.58 25.78 9.45
CA THR A 20 19.05 26.41 10.64
C THR A 20 17.53 26.32 10.55
N CYS A 21 16.94 25.32 11.22
CA CYS A 21 15.51 25.35 11.48
C CYS A 21 15.26 26.53 12.40
N THR A 22 14.80 27.65 11.85
CA THR A 22 14.18 28.69 12.65
C THR A 22 12.93 28.08 13.30
N PRO A 23 12.75 28.17 14.63
CA PRO A 23 11.53 27.69 15.22
C PRO A 23 10.40 28.60 14.77
N PHE A 24 9.46 28.02 14.03
CA PHE A 24 8.16 28.64 13.77
C PHE A 24 7.56 29.02 15.14
N LYS A 25 7.50 30.32 15.44
CA LYS A 25 6.82 30.86 16.61
C LYS A 25 5.31 30.77 16.34
N GLY A 26 4.81 29.55 16.28
CA GLY A 26 3.39 29.27 16.34
C GLY A 26 2.96 29.43 17.78
N ASN A 27 2.07 30.40 18.04
CA ASN A 27 1.49 30.63 19.36
C ASN A 27 0.41 29.58 19.67
N THR A 28 0.69 28.31 19.41
CA THR A 28 -0.23 27.22 19.73
C THR A 28 -0.08 26.93 21.22
N PRO A 29 -1.16 27.00 22.02
CA PRO A 29 -1.10 26.52 23.40
C PRO A 29 -0.60 25.07 23.39
N PRO A 30 0.32 24.68 24.27
CA PRO A 30 0.84 23.32 24.28
C PRO A 30 -0.32 22.37 24.53
N LEU A 31 -0.74 21.65 23.49
CA LEU A 31 -1.55 20.46 23.68
C LEU A 31 -0.67 19.51 24.46
N ASN A 32 -1.09 19.25 25.70
CA ASN A 32 -0.44 18.37 26.66
C ASN A 32 -0.62 16.92 26.17
N LEU A 33 0.04 16.58 25.06
CA LEU A 33 0.06 15.24 24.49
C LEU A 33 1.09 14.44 25.29
N SER A 34 0.60 13.55 26.15
CA SER A 34 1.44 12.59 26.84
C SER A 34 2.28 11.81 25.81
N PRO A 35 3.59 11.62 26.01
CA PRO A 35 4.46 10.84 25.12
C PRO A 35 3.97 9.41 24.84
N THR A 36 3.01 8.88 25.62
CA THR A 36 2.37 7.58 25.40
C THR A 36 1.37 7.58 24.23
N ASP A 37 0.74 8.70 23.91
CA ASP A 37 -0.33 8.78 22.89
C ASP A 37 0.18 8.43 21.47
N PHE A 38 1.42 8.82 21.14
CA PHE A 38 2.02 8.47 19.85
C PHE A 38 2.30 6.98 19.67
N ARG A 39 2.60 6.26 20.76
CA ARG A 39 2.86 4.82 20.70
C ARG A 39 1.57 4.03 20.58
N ASP A 40 0.52 4.49 21.26
CA ASP A 40 -0.80 3.87 21.22
C ASP A 40 -1.48 4.12 19.85
N THR A 41 -1.29 5.30 19.26
CA THR A 41 -1.76 5.61 17.90
C THR A 41 -1.04 4.79 16.81
N VAL A 42 0.28 4.63 16.89
CA VAL A 42 1.02 3.80 15.91
C VAL A 42 0.63 2.32 16.03
N THR A 43 0.39 1.81 17.25
CA THR A 43 -0.02 0.41 17.44
C THR A 43 -1.44 0.16 16.93
N THR A 44 -2.39 1.08 17.14
CA THR A 44 -3.75 0.95 16.58
C THR A 44 -3.76 1.06 15.06
N VAL A 45 -2.99 1.98 14.47
CA VAL A 45 -2.88 2.08 13.00
C VAL A 45 -2.29 0.81 12.42
N LYS A 46 -1.23 0.27 13.03
CA LYS A 46 -0.62 -0.99 12.60
C LYS A 46 -1.59 -2.15 12.70
N LEU A 47 -2.37 -2.23 13.78
CA LEU A 47 -3.38 -3.26 13.94
C LEU A 47 -4.43 -3.16 12.84
N ARG A 48 -5.00 -1.98 12.60
CA ARG A 48 -5.99 -1.76 11.53
C ARG A 48 -5.45 -2.12 10.14
N ALA A 49 -4.23 -1.69 9.83
CA ALA A 49 -3.58 -2.02 8.56
C ALA A 49 -3.39 -3.54 8.41
N SER A 50 -2.95 -4.22 9.47
CA SER A 50 -2.81 -5.68 9.46
C SER A 50 -4.14 -6.41 9.28
N THR A 51 -5.22 -5.91 9.90
CA THR A 51 -6.57 -6.48 9.74
C THR A 51 -7.06 -6.35 8.30
N ILE A 52 -6.87 -5.18 7.67
CA ILE A 52 -7.26 -4.96 6.27
C ILE A 52 -6.47 -5.88 5.33
N LEU A 53 -5.15 -5.98 5.53
CA LEU A 53 -4.31 -6.84 4.69
C LEU A 53 -4.67 -8.32 4.85
N SER A 54 -4.99 -8.75 6.08
CA SER A 54 -5.42 -10.13 6.34
C SER A 54 -6.76 -10.42 5.66
N ALA A 55 -7.76 -9.55 5.85
CA ALA A 55 -9.06 -9.69 5.21
C ALA A 55 -8.96 -9.64 3.68
N PHE A 56 -8.03 -8.86 3.12
CA PHE A 56 -7.74 -8.86 1.69
C PHE A 56 -7.16 -10.19 1.22
N GLY A 57 -6.22 -10.77 1.96
CA GLY A 57 -5.67 -12.10 1.67
C GLY A 57 -6.72 -13.21 1.71
N ASP A 58 -7.67 -13.13 2.66
CA ASP A 58 -8.80 -14.06 2.72
C ASP A 58 -9.64 -13.97 1.44
N VAL A 59 -9.97 -12.75 1.01
CA VAL A 59 -10.72 -12.51 -0.24
C VAL A 59 -9.96 -13.01 -1.47
N GLU A 60 -8.65 -12.80 -1.55
CA GLU A 60 -7.83 -13.35 -2.63
C GLU A 60 -7.92 -14.88 -2.70
N SER A 61 -7.80 -15.54 -1.54
CA SER A 61 -7.87 -17.01 -1.46
C SER A 61 -9.24 -17.57 -1.83
N GLU A 62 -10.31 -16.83 -1.53
CA GLU A 62 -11.67 -17.25 -1.84
C GLU A 62 -12.03 -17.00 -3.31
N LEU A 63 -11.58 -15.89 -3.89
CA LEU A 63 -11.97 -15.46 -5.23
C LEU A 63 -11.08 -16.01 -6.34
N VAL A 64 -9.75 -15.96 -6.18
CA VAL A 64 -8.82 -16.33 -7.25
C VAL A 64 -9.04 -17.80 -7.62
N GLY A 65 -9.22 -18.07 -8.92
CA GLY A 65 -9.52 -19.41 -9.41
C GLY A 65 -11.01 -19.80 -9.36
N LYS A 66 -11.89 -18.98 -8.78
CA LYS A 66 -13.34 -19.19 -8.89
C LYS A 66 -13.87 -18.68 -10.21
N VAL A 67 -14.89 -19.36 -10.71
CA VAL A 67 -15.68 -18.91 -11.86
C VAL A 67 -16.72 -17.92 -11.36
N VAL A 68 -16.74 -16.74 -11.98
CA VAL A 68 -17.68 -15.67 -11.66
C VAL A 68 -18.33 -15.15 -12.94
N LEU A 69 -19.56 -14.64 -12.79
CA LEU A 69 -20.31 -13.98 -13.83
C LEU A 69 -20.50 -12.51 -13.47
N LEU A 70 -20.08 -11.61 -14.34
CA LEU A 70 -20.31 -10.18 -14.19
C LEU A 70 -21.71 -9.79 -14.68
N THR A 71 -22.24 -8.69 -14.14
CA THR A 71 -23.53 -8.12 -14.55
C THR A 71 -23.54 -7.62 -16.01
N ASP A 72 -22.37 -7.40 -16.61
CA ASP A 72 -22.22 -7.04 -18.02
C ASP A 72 -22.32 -8.25 -18.97
N GLY A 73 -22.52 -9.46 -18.43
CA GLY A 73 -22.60 -10.70 -19.19
C GLY A 73 -21.25 -11.37 -19.45
N LYS A 74 -20.14 -10.83 -18.95
CA LYS A 74 -18.83 -11.49 -19.03
C LYS A 74 -18.72 -12.56 -17.96
N ALA A 75 -18.28 -13.74 -18.36
CA ALA A 75 -17.99 -14.84 -17.44
C ALA A 75 -16.53 -15.24 -17.58
N GLY A 76 -15.96 -15.71 -16.47
CA GLY A 76 -14.66 -16.35 -16.49
C GLY A 76 -14.11 -16.58 -15.08
N THR A 77 -12.87 -17.04 -15.04
CA THR A 77 -12.16 -17.28 -13.79
C THR A 77 -11.50 -15.99 -13.30
N VAL A 78 -11.68 -15.67 -12.03
CA VAL A 78 -10.95 -14.55 -11.40
C VAL A 78 -9.45 -14.85 -11.42
N GLU A 79 -8.68 -13.92 -11.97
CA GLU A 79 -7.23 -14.05 -12.11
C GLU A 79 -6.50 -13.32 -10.98
N ASN A 80 -6.87 -12.08 -10.70
CA ASN A 80 -6.25 -11.25 -9.65
C ASN A 80 -7.28 -10.39 -8.94
N VAL A 81 -6.94 -9.98 -7.72
CA VAL A 81 -7.70 -9.04 -6.89
C VAL A 81 -6.83 -7.82 -6.56
N TRP A 82 -7.43 -6.66 -6.41
CA TRP A 82 -6.76 -5.38 -6.18
C TRP A 82 -7.54 -4.53 -5.17
N LEU A 83 -6.83 -3.72 -4.39
CA LEU A 83 -7.41 -2.63 -3.60
C LEU A 83 -7.29 -1.31 -4.37
N ASP A 84 -8.37 -0.54 -4.37
CA ASP A 84 -8.53 0.78 -4.99
C ASP A 84 -9.17 1.74 -3.97
N GLU A 85 -8.77 3.01 -4.02
CA GLU A 85 -9.25 4.03 -3.07
C GLU A 85 -10.72 4.39 -3.30
N LEU A 86 -11.19 4.31 -4.54
CA LEU A 86 -12.55 4.70 -4.91
C LEU A 86 -13.56 3.57 -4.74
N HIS A 87 -13.22 2.37 -5.20
CA HIS A 87 -14.16 1.23 -5.22
C HIS A 87 -13.83 0.13 -4.21
N GLY A 88 -12.73 0.23 -3.47
CA GLY A 88 -12.26 -0.84 -2.61
C GLY A 88 -11.75 -2.02 -3.43
N VAL A 89 -12.39 -3.18 -3.30
CA VAL A 89 -11.92 -4.43 -3.92
C VAL A 89 -12.35 -4.53 -5.39
N ARG A 90 -11.36 -4.76 -6.27
CA ARG A 90 -11.54 -4.97 -7.71
C ARG A 90 -10.96 -6.31 -8.14
N ILE A 91 -11.56 -6.93 -9.14
CA ILE A 91 -11.11 -8.20 -9.72
C ILE A 91 -10.79 -8.05 -11.20
N SER A 92 -9.85 -8.85 -11.70
CA SER A 92 -9.69 -9.13 -13.11
C SER A 92 -10.16 -10.55 -13.42
N ILE A 93 -10.69 -10.74 -14.61
CA ILE A 93 -11.12 -12.05 -15.10
C ILE A 93 -10.18 -12.45 -16.23
N LYS A 94 -9.72 -13.70 -16.20
CA LYS A 94 -8.83 -14.22 -17.22
C LYS A 94 -9.44 -14.07 -18.62
N GLY A 95 -8.67 -13.49 -19.53
CA GLY A 95 -9.09 -13.28 -20.92
C GLY A 95 -10.01 -12.08 -21.15
N HIS A 96 -10.26 -11.26 -20.13
CA HIS A 96 -11.02 -10.01 -20.26
C HIS A 96 -10.17 -8.83 -19.79
N ASP A 97 -10.05 -7.83 -20.66
CA ASP A 97 -9.35 -6.60 -20.31
C ASP A 97 -10.21 -5.73 -19.39
N GLY A 98 -9.68 -5.44 -18.20
CA GLY A 98 -10.31 -4.54 -17.24
C GLY A 98 -10.19 -4.99 -15.79
N LYS A 99 -10.65 -4.12 -14.91
CA LYS A 99 -10.79 -4.39 -13.48
C LYS A 99 -12.19 -3.94 -13.06
N TRP A 100 -12.97 -4.86 -12.50
CA TRP A 100 -14.35 -4.62 -12.13
C TRP A 100 -14.50 -4.64 -10.60
N PRO A 101 -15.35 -3.77 -10.02
CA PRO A 101 -15.59 -3.80 -8.59
C PRO A 101 -16.32 -5.08 -8.19
N ILE A 102 -16.05 -5.58 -6.99
CA ILE A 102 -16.65 -6.83 -6.48
C ILE A 102 -18.19 -6.78 -6.46
N SER A 103 -18.79 -5.60 -6.40
CA SER A 103 -20.26 -5.40 -6.46
C SER A 103 -20.90 -5.81 -7.79
N THR A 104 -20.10 -6.00 -8.85
CA THR A 104 -20.59 -6.37 -10.19
C THR A 104 -20.51 -7.86 -10.48
N MET A 105 -19.88 -8.65 -9.60
CA MET A 105 -19.80 -10.11 -9.79
C MET A 105 -20.93 -10.84 -9.09
N LYS A 106 -21.31 -11.97 -9.68
CA LYS A 106 -22.17 -13.00 -9.12
C LYS A 106 -21.40 -14.31 -9.12
N PHE A 107 -21.48 -15.03 -8.02
CA PHE A 107 -21.00 -16.40 -7.98
C PHE A 107 -21.95 -17.29 -8.75
N GLU A 108 -21.39 -18.21 -9.53
CA GLU A 108 -22.16 -19.31 -10.06
C GLU A 108 -22.48 -20.23 -8.88
N GLN A 109 -23.74 -20.21 -8.42
CA GLN A 109 -24.20 -21.07 -7.34
C GLN A 109 -24.27 -22.49 -7.88
N GLY A 110 -23.13 -23.19 -7.88
CA GLY A 110 -23.12 -24.64 -8.04
C GLY A 110 -24.04 -25.23 -6.99
N SER A 111 -25.05 -25.99 -7.41
CA SER A 111 -25.99 -26.67 -6.53
C SER A 111 -25.22 -27.48 -5.49
N GLN A 112 -25.09 -26.92 -4.27
CA GLN A 112 -24.56 -27.66 -3.13
C GLN A 112 -25.70 -28.53 -2.62
N ASN A 113 -25.91 -29.63 -3.32
CA ASN A 113 -26.77 -30.70 -2.86
C ASN A 113 -25.96 -31.45 -1.79
N ALA A 114 -26.28 -31.16 -0.53
CA ALA A 114 -25.79 -31.90 0.64
C ALA A 114 -26.38 -33.32 0.66
#